data_AF-J9F7V0-F1
#
_entry.id   AF-J9F7V0-F1
#
_cell.length_a   1.000
_cell.length_b   1.000
_cell.length_c   1.000
_cell.angle_alpha   90.00
_cell.angle_beta   90.00
_cell.angle_gamma   90.00
#
_symmetry.space_group_name_H-M   'P 1'
#
loop_
_entity.id
_entity.type
_entity.pdbx_description
1 polymer ?
#
loop_
_entity_poly.entity_id
_entity_poly.type
_entity_poly.pdbx_seq_one_letter_code
_entity_poly.pdbx_strand_id
1 'polypeptide(L)' 'MLKLIYHGRFLHGSVTLGALSLPVGKTAVMHLVTRENLPESTTNDNLKKMKRNTCCRCCPS' A
#
# COMPACT_ATOMS: atom_id res chain seq x y z
N MET A 1 -9.05 2.99 -14.69
CA MET A 1 -8.39 1.90 -13.94
C MET A 1 -8.76 2.04 -12.46
N LEU A 2 -9.28 0.98 -11.86
CA LEU A 2 -9.73 0.98 -10.47
C LEU A 2 -8.59 0.61 -9.52
N LYS A 3 -8.61 1.18 -8.31
CA LYS A 3 -7.64 0.94 -7.25
C LYS A 3 -8.36 0.72 -5.92
N LEU A 4 -7.99 -0.35 -5.24
CA LEU A 4 -8.51 -0.69 -3.93
C LEU A 4 -7.56 -0.18 -2.85
N ILE A 5 -8.10 0.41 -1.80
CA ILE A 5 -7.35 0.99 -0.69
C ILE A 5 -7.71 0.25 0.59
N TYR A 6 -6.70 -0.27 1.28
CA TYR A 6 -6.83 -0.90 2.59
C TYR A 6 -5.86 -0.23 3.57
N HIS A 7 -6.37 0.26 4.71
CA HIS A 7 -5.60 1.04 5.71
C HIS A 7 -4.73 2.17 5.10
N GLY A 8 -5.30 2.92 4.15
CA GLY A 8 -4.61 4.05 3.51
C GLY A 8 -3.53 3.64 2.50
N ARG A 9 -3.46 2.36 2.11
CA ARG A 9 -2.51 1.86 1.11
C ARG A 9 -3.23 1.30 -0.10
N PHE A 10 -2.72 1.63 -1.29
CA PHE A 10 -3.20 1.06 -2.53
C PHE A 10 -2.76 -0.39 -2.66
N LEU A 11 -3.70 -1.26 -2.99
CA LEU A 11 -3.45 -2.65 -3.30
C LEU A 11 -3.14 -2.80 -4.80
N HIS A 12 -2.12 -3.60 -5.10
CA HIS A 12 -1.79 -3.98 -6.47
C HIS A 12 -2.79 -5.03 -6.96
N GLY A 13 -3.07 -5.06 -8.28
CA GLY A 13 -4.06 -5.98 -8.86
C GLY A 13 -3.74 -7.47 -8.71
N SER A 14 -2.48 -7.80 -8.37
CA SER A 14 -2.05 -9.18 -8.12
C SER A 14 -2.14 -9.63 -6.67
N VAL A 15 -2.50 -8.73 -5.73
CA VAL A 15 -2.60 -9.07 -4.30
C VAL A 15 -3.88 -9.86 -4.05
N THR A 16 -3.77 -10.96 -3.31
CA THR A 16 -4.91 -11.80 -2.91
C THR A 16 -5.35 -11.47 -1.48
N LEU A 17 -6.60 -11.78 -1.13
CA LEU A 17 -7.11 -11.56 0.25
C LEU A 17 -6.32 -12.33 1.31
N GLY A 18 -5.81 -13.53 0.97
CA GLY A 18 -4.99 -14.33 1.89
C GLY A 18 -3.65 -13.67 2.25
N ALA A 19 -3.13 -12.80 1.39
CA ALA A 19 -1.90 -12.05 1.65
C ALA A 19 -2.11 -10.83 2.57
N LEU A 20 -3.37 -10.43 2.83
CA LEU A 20 -3.71 -9.24 3.61
C LEU A 20 -3.83 -9.51 5.12
N SER A 21 -3.51 -10.73 5.58
CA SER A 21 -3.60 -11.16 6.99
C SER A 21 -4.92 -10.75 7.65
N LEU A 22 -6.02 -10.85 6.91
CA LEU A 22 -7.34 -10.45 7.40
C LEU A 22 -7.84 -11.47 8.43
N PRO A 23 -8.38 -11.01 9.57
CA PRO A 23 -8.98 -11.90 10.54
C PRO A 23 -10.18 -12.62 9.94
N VAL A 24 -10.19 -13.95 10.05
CA VAL A 24 -11.27 -14.81 9.52
C VAL A 24 -12.59 -14.48 10.23
N GLY A 25 -13.68 -14.42 9.47
CA GLY A 25 -15.01 -14.14 9.99
C GLY A 25 -15.25 -12.68 10.39
N LYS A 26 -14.33 -11.77 10.08
CA LYS A 26 -14.51 -10.33 10.31
C LYS A 26 -14.69 -9.58 8.99
N THR A 27 -15.42 -8.48 9.09
CA THR A 27 -15.58 -7.53 7.98
C THR A 27 -14.40 -6.56 7.95
N ALA A 28 -13.84 -6.33 6.76
CA ALA A 28 -12.82 -5.33 6.52
C ALA A 28 -13.37 -4.22 5.62
N VAL A 29 -13.06 -2.95 5.95
CA VAL A 29 -13.44 -1.79 5.14
C VAL A 29 -12.32 -1.50 4.14
N MET A 30 -12.69 -1.31 2.87
CA MET A 30 -11.78 -0.95 1.79
C MET A 30 -12.41 0.16 0.95
N HIS A 31 -11.60 1.09 0.44
CA HIS A 31 -12.08 2.18 -0.41
C HIS A 31 -11.72 1.88 -1.87
N LEU A 32 -12.71 1.96 -2.75
CA LEU A 32 -12.50 1.82 -4.19
C LEU A 32 -12.42 3.20 -4.83
N VAL A 33 -11.35 3.48 -5.56
CA VAL A 33 -11.15 4.75 -6.27
C VAL A 33 -10.77 4.54 -7.72
N THR A 34 -11.15 5.47 -8.59
CA THR A 34 -10.66 5.54 -9.97
C THR A 34 -9.31 6.26 -10.02
N ARG A 35 -8.45 5.88 -10.98
CA ARG A 35 -7.07 6.42 -11.14
C ARG A 35 -7.02 7.93 -11.39
N GLU A 36 -8.10 8.56 -11.83
CA GLU A 36 -8.20 10.01 -11.99
C GLU A 36 -8.15 10.76 -10.64
N ASN A 37 -8.63 10.13 -9.57
CA ASN A 37 -8.71 10.71 -8.22
C ASN A 37 -7.50 10.35 -7.35
N LEU A 38 -6.48 9.72 -7.94
CA LEU A 38 -5.30 9.29 -7.21
C LEU A 38 -4.30 10.44 -7.15
N PRO A 39 -3.86 10.91 -5.96
CA PRO A 39 -2.67 11.74 -5.89
C PRO A 39 -1.53 10.95 -6.53
N GLU A 40 -0.87 11.54 -7.54
CA GLU A 40 0.29 10.93 -8.19
C GLU A 40 1.21 10.37 -7.11
N SER A 41 1.54 9.07 -7.19
CA SER A 41 2.54 8.50 -6.33
C SER A 41 3.79 9.34 -6.54
N THR A 42 4.28 10.01 -5.50
CA THR A 42 5.60 10.62 -5.48
C THR A 42 6.63 9.51 -5.58
N THR A 43 6.75 8.92 -6.77
CA THR A 43 7.91 8.15 -7.16
C THR A 43 9.04 9.15 -7.13
N ASN A 44 9.85 9.06 -6.08
CA ASN A 44 11.17 9.62 -6.06
C ASN A 44 12.01 8.89 -7.10
N ASP A 45 11.73 9.13 -8.37
CA ASP A 45 12.63 8.92 -9.49
C ASP A 45 13.62 10.09 -9.49
N ASN A 46 14.46 10.12 -8.45
CA ASN A 46 15.74 10.79 -8.52
C ASN A 46 16.81 9.76 -8.22
N LEU A 47 17.28 9.12 -9.29
CA LEU A 47 18.54 8.42 -9.33
C LEU A 47 19.66 9.38 -8.91
N LYS A 48 19.99 9.44 -7.62
CA LYS A 48 21.29 9.88 -7.13
C LYS A 48 21.53 9.38 -5.71
N LYS A 49 22.33 8.30 -5.65
CA LYS A 49 23.52 8.20 -4.79
C LYS A 49 23.34 8.70 -3.35
N MET A 50 23.31 7.78 -2.37
CA MET A 50 24.12 7.81 -1.13
C MET A 50 23.43 7.06 0.03
N LYS A 51 24.01 5.92 0.40
CA LYS A 51 24.28 5.47 1.78
C LYS A 51 23.54 6.22 2.90
N ARG A 52 22.55 5.57 3.55
CA ARG A 52 22.16 5.63 4.99
C ARG A 52 20.73 5.12 5.15
N ASN A 53 20.54 3.94 5.73
CA ASN A 53 20.17 3.79 7.14
C ASN A 53 18.87 4.52 7.48
N THR A 54 17.72 3.84 7.35
CA THR A 54 16.43 4.02 8.09
C THR A 54 15.41 3.09 7.43
N CYS A 55 15.52 1.78 7.68
CA CYS A 55 14.78 1.09 8.75
C CYS A 55 13.33 0.76 8.33
N CYS A 56 13.16 -0.50 7.92
CA CYS A 56 11.91 -1.24 8.00
C CYS A 56 11.24 -0.99 9.35
N ARG A 57 10.08 -0.35 9.40
CA ARG A 57 9.23 -0.38 10.60
C ARG A 57 8.44 -1.68 10.63
N CYS A 58 9.16 -2.76 10.95
CA CYS A 58 8.61 -4.03 11.40
C CYS A 58 9.25 -4.37 12.75
N CYS A 59 8.82 -3.72 13.84
CA CYS A 59 8.99 -4.22 15.20
C CYS A 59 7.81 -3.74 16.07
N PRO A 60 7.05 -4.64 16.72
CA PRO A 60 6.26 -4.30 17.88
C PRO A 60 7.20 -4.18 19.10
N SER A 61 6.94 -3.17 19.95
CA SER A 61 7.38 -3.13 21.34
C SER A 61 6.18 -3.40 22.23
#